data_AF-S4PWK4-F1
#
_entry.id   AF-S4PWK4-F1
#
_cell.length_a   1.000
_cell.length_b   1.000
_cell.length_c   1.000
_cell.angle_alpha   90.00
_cell.angle_beta   90.00
_cell.angle_gamma   90.00
#
_symmetry.space_group_name_H-M   'P 1'
#
loop_
_entity.id
_entity.type
_entity.pdbx_description
1 polymer ?
#
loop_
_entity_poly.entity_id
_entity_poly.type
_entity_poly.pdbx_seq_one_letter_code
_entity_poly.pdbx_strand_id
1 'polypeptide(L)'
;MKEMAKSGAFKDKNDSKDKSENSSQNENNEDSDIEDELATLLGMRCAVYHTHTWGGQPSLHNAMVSSAVPRQDDDQFTDLQVRVLFTHPTHQEMLPCPFFLNGECKFSDEQCRYSHGAVVQLSNLKEAIEPNYANIKIGSRILLKLKPPDDEDMSVVKKSTEKYHLWHRGVVKGVDVEKKSCVAKLEQNIKTGDKRKSAS
;
A
#
# COMPACT_ATOMS: atom_id res chain seq x y z
N MET A 1 20.01 56.12 -9.04
CA MET A 1 20.05 57.37 -8.26
C MET A 1 18.70 58.06 -8.40
N LYS A 2 18.25 58.66 -7.29
CA LYS A 2 17.06 59.49 -7.06
C LYS A 2 16.37 60.08 -8.30
N GLU A 3 15.05 59.95 -8.34
CA GLU A 3 14.16 61.08 -8.60
C GLU A 3 12.95 61.03 -7.65
N MET A 4 12.74 62.15 -6.96
CA MET A 4 11.59 62.46 -6.11
C MET A 4 11.08 63.83 -6.55
N ALA A 5 9.75 63.99 -6.68
CA ALA A 5 8.91 65.14 -6.30
C ALA A 5 7.63 65.15 -7.17
N LYS A 6 6.44 64.87 -6.61
CA LYS A 6 5.43 65.83 -6.05
C LYS A 6 4.82 66.73 -7.14
N SER A 7 3.51 66.96 -7.27
CA SER A 7 2.35 66.83 -6.38
C SER A 7 1.06 67.25 -7.11
N GLY A 8 -0.12 66.84 -6.62
CA GLY A 8 -1.44 67.44 -6.91
C GLY A 8 -2.57 66.39 -6.94
N ALA A 9 -3.20 66.05 -5.81
CA ALA A 9 -4.35 66.71 -5.16
C ALA A 9 -5.72 66.42 -5.81
N PHE A 10 -6.44 65.42 -5.28
CA PHE A 10 -7.91 65.49 -5.11
C PHE A 10 -8.32 64.66 -3.88
N LYS A 11 -9.29 65.18 -3.13
CA LYS A 11 -9.70 64.78 -1.78
C LYS A 11 -11.23 64.74 -1.81
N ASP A 12 -11.84 63.63 -1.41
CA ASP A 12 -13.23 63.52 -0.89
C ASP A 12 -13.33 62.13 -0.22
N LYS A 13 -13.20 62.01 1.10
CA LYS A 13 -14.25 62.07 2.13
C LYS A 13 -15.50 61.22 1.81
N ASN A 14 -15.58 60.05 2.43
CA ASN A 14 -16.71 59.78 3.32
C ASN A 14 -16.34 58.80 4.44
N ASP A 15 -16.57 59.28 5.66
CA ASP A 15 -16.57 58.54 6.92
C ASP A 15 -17.69 57.49 6.91
N SER A 16 -17.40 56.27 7.37
CA SER A 16 -18.15 55.77 8.53
C SER A 16 -17.36 54.65 9.22
N LYS A 17 -17.26 54.83 10.53
CA LYS A 17 -16.46 54.13 11.50
C LYS A 17 -17.42 53.20 12.25
N ASP A 18 -17.14 51.91 12.31
CA ASP A 18 -17.52 51.18 13.51
C ASP A 18 -16.48 50.13 13.91
N LYS A 19 -16.31 50.06 15.21
CA LYS A 19 -15.20 49.50 15.95
C LYS A 19 -15.71 48.26 16.65
N SER A 20 -15.09 47.10 16.39
CA SER A 20 -15.13 45.99 17.33
C SER A 20 -13.79 45.26 17.32
N GLU A 21 -12.95 45.69 18.25
CA GLU A 21 -11.98 44.80 18.90
C GLU A 21 -12.81 43.72 19.61
N ASN A 22 -12.63 42.45 19.24
CA ASN A 22 -12.69 41.39 20.23
C ASN A 22 -11.69 40.28 19.87
N SER A 23 -10.76 40.12 20.80
CA SER A 23 -9.83 39.02 20.94
C SER A 23 -10.52 37.67 20.80
N SER A 24 -9.87 36.74 20.10
CA SER A 24 -9.59 35.37 20.55
C SER A 24 -8.84 34.66 19.42
N GLN A 25 -7.51 34.84 19.40
CA GLN A 25 -6.63 33.83 18.85
C GLN A 25 -6.80 32.57 19.72
N ASN A 26 -7.30 31.48 19.13
CA ASN A 26 -7.00 30.07 19.47
C ASN A 26 -8.02 29.14 18.81
N GLU A 27 -7.84 28.83 17.53
CA GLU A 27 -8.57 27.72 16.89
C GLU A 27 -7.69 26.85 15.97
N ASN A 28 -6.35 26.95 16.00
CA ASN A 28 -5.52 26.16 15.07
C ASN A 28 -4.23 25.67 15.74
N ASN A 29 -4.32 24.60 16.53
CA ASN A 29 -3.17 23.81 17.00
C ASN A 29 -3.54 22.36 17.37
N GLU A 30 -4.75 21.88 17.06
CA GLU A 30 -5.13 20.46 17.30
C GLU A 30 -5.12 19.64 16.00
N ASP A 31 -5.34 20.28 14.84
CA ASP A 31 -5.31 19.59 13.53
C ASP A 31 -3.90 19.13 13.13
N SER A 32 -2.85 19.86 13.53
CA SER A 32 -1.47 19.49 13.21
C SER A 32 -1.05 18.18 13.88
N ASP A 33 -1.52 17.93 15.10
CA ASP A 33 -1.12 16.76 15.89
C ASP A 33 -1.76 15.48 15.32
N ILE A 34 -2.98 15.58 14.78
CA ILE A 34 -3.69 14.44 14.16
C ILE A 34 -3.06 14.07 12.82
N GLU A 35 -2.69 15.05 11.99
CA GLU A 35 -2.02 14.80 10.71
C GLU A 35 -0.67 14.10 10.90
N ASP A 36 0.10 14.52 11.90
CA ASP A 36 1.38 13.91 12.26
C ASP A 36 1.20 12.46 12.76
N GLU A 37 0.20 12.19 13.60
CA GLU A 37 -0.12 10.83 14.05
C GLU A 37 -0.54 9.92 12.87
N LEU A 38 -1.37 10.42 11.95
CA LEU A 38 -1.76 9.68 10.74
C LEU A 38 -0.58 9.41 9.81
N ALA A 39 0.38 10.34 9.73
CA ALA A 39 1.60 10.15 8.96
C ALA A 39 2.46 8.99 9.50
N THR A 40 2.47 8.76 10.82
CA THR A 40 3.19 7.62 11.41
C THR A 40 2.60 6.25 11.05
N LEU A 41 1.31 6.20 10.70
CA LEU A 41 0.65 4.97 10.26
C LEU A 41 1.12 4.55 8.87
N LEU A 42 1.47 5.51 8.00
CA LEU A 42 1.88 5.20 6.63
C LEU A 42 3.15 4.36 6.62
N GLY A 43 3.12 3.25 5.87
CA GLY A 43 4.24 2.33 5.81
C GLY A 43 4.36 1.38 7.00
N MET A 44 3.51 1.50 8.03
CA MET A 44 3.48 0.56 9.15
C MET A 44 3.20 -0.86 8.63
N ARG A 45 4.08 -1.80 8.97
CA ARG A 45 3.93 -3.22 8.64
C ARG A 45 2.94 -3.86 9.60
N CYS A 46 1.99 -4.60 9.05
CA CYS A 46 0.96 -5.27 9.83
C CYS A 46 0.62 -6.63 9.19
N ALA A 47 -0.34 -7.33 9.78
CA ALA A 47 -1.02 -8.43 9.16
C ALA A 47 -2.54 -8.26 9.24
N VAL A 48 -3.24 -8.73 8.22
CA VAL A 48 -4.70 -8.62 8.10
C VAL A 48 -5.29 -9.95 7.64
N TYR A 49 -6.52 -10.22 8.07
CA TYR A 49 -7.28 -11.35 7.55
C TYR A 49 -7.78 -11.02 6.15
N HIS A 50 -7.47 -11.88 5.19
CA HIS A 50 -7.94 -11.80 3.82
C HIS A 50 -8.75 -13.04 3.48
N THR A 51 -9.89 -12.84 2.83
CA THR A 51 -10.69 -13.92 2.25
C THR A 51 -10.55 -13.83 0.76
N HIS A 52 -10.10 -14.91 0.14
CA HIS A 52 -9.93 -14.95 -1.30
C HIS A 52 -11.27 -14.88 -2.06
N THR A 53 -11.26 -14.40 -3.30
CA THR A 53 -12.48 -14.28 -4.14
C THR A 53 -13.18 -15.61 -4.42
N TRP A 54 -12.44 -16.72 -4.38
CA TRP A 54 -12.98 -18.08 -4.53
C TRP A 54 -13.56 -18.66 -3.24
N GLY A 55 -13.63 -17.85 -2.17
CA GLY A 55 -14.11 -18.21 -0.86
C GLY A 55 -13.08 -18.98 -0.01
N GLY A 56 -13.53 -19.48 1.12
CA GLY A 56 -12.70 -20.21 2.10
C GLY A 56 -12.64 -19.51 3.45
N GLN A 57 -11.88 -20.10 4.38
CA GLN A 57 -11.64 -19.47 5.67
C GLN A 57 -10.66 -18.29 5.51
N PRO A 58 -10.90 -17.16 6.19
CA PRO A 58 -9.96 -16.04 6.18
C PRO A 58 -8.58 -16.49 6.66
N SER A 59 -7.55 -16.16 5.89
CA SER A 59 -6.16 -16.40 6.26
C SER A 59 -5.47 -15.09 6.60
N LEU A 60 -4.49 -15.15 7.51
CA LEU A 60 -3.71 -13.98 7.91
C LEU A 60 -2.58 -13.73 6.92
N HIS A 61 -2.46 -12.50 6.40
CA HIS A 61 -1.44 -12.11 5.44
C HIS A 61 -0.73 -10.83 5.87
N ASN A 62 0.58 -10.78 5.64
CA ASN A 62 1.36 -9.57 5.84
C ASN A 62 0.96 -8.47 4.86
N ALA A 63 0.78 -7.29 5.39
CA ALA A 63 0.40 -6.09 4.68
C ALA A 63 1.16 -4.87 5.21
N MET A 64 0.91 -3.73 4.58
CA MET A 64 1.48 -2.44 4.94
C MET A 64 0.40 -1.38 4.77
N VAL A 65 0.26 -0.50 5.75
CA VAL A 65 -0.67 0.63 5.68
C VAL A 65 -0.24 1.57 4.55
N SER A 66 -1.15 1.84 3.61
CA SER A 66 -0.91 2.72 2.46
C SER A 66 -1.55 4.08 2.60
N SER A 67 -2.70 4.18 3.28
CA SER A 67 -3.39 5.45 3.53
C SER A 67 -4.39 5.30 4.67
N ALA A 68 -4.66 6.40 5.38
CA ALA A 68 -5.87 6.51 6.19
C ALA A 68 -7.09 6.70 5.25
N VAL A 69 -8.25 6.19 5.65
CA VAL A 69 -9.51 6.42 4.95
C VAL A 69 -10.23 7.56 5.67
N PRO A 70 -10.57 8.67 4.98
CA PRO A 70 -11.34 9.76 5.59
C PRO A 70 -12.69 9.25 6.10
N ARG A 71 -13.10 9.70 7.29
CA ARG A 71 -14.44 9.42 7.81
C ARG A 71 -15.48 10.04 6.89
N GLN A 72 -16.50 9.28 6.53
CA GLN A 72 -17.68 9.85 5.88
C GLN A 72 -18.67 10.31 6.95
N ASP A 73 -19.42 11.38 6.69
CA ASP A 73 -20.33 12.00 7.68
C ASP A 73 -21.41 11.03 8.20
N ASP A 74 -21.68 9.94 7.47
CA ASP A 74 -22.65 8.89 7.82
C ASP A 74 -22.02 7.67 8.52
N ASP A 75 -20.70 7.65 8.76
CA ASP A 75 -20.02 6.55 9.42
C ASP A 75 -20.31 6.54 10.93
N GLN A 76 -21.20 5.64 11.35
CA GLN A 76 -21.42 5.31 12.77
C GLN A 76 -20.19 4.63 13.42
N PHE A 77 -19.11 4.42 12.68
CA PHE A 77 -17.91 3.77 13.15
C PHE A 77 -17.03 4.73 13.93
N THR A 78 -16.80 4.43 15.21
CA THR A 78 -15.88 5.17 16.08
C THR A 78 -14.41 4.93 15.75
N ASP A 79 -14.09 3.84 15.06
CA ASP A 79 -12.72 3.39 14.80
C ASP A 79 -12.18 3.87 13.44
N LEU A 80 -10.92 4.30 13.42
CA LEU A 80 -10.24 4.78 12.23
C LEU A 80 -10.08 3.62 11.22
N GLN A 81 -10.38 3.89 9.95
CA GLN A 81 -10.15 2.94 8.88
C GLN A 81 -8.85 3.26 8.13
N VAL A 82 -8.13 2.22 7.74
CA VAL A 82 -6.92 2.33 6.95
C VAL A 82 -7.01 1.40 5.74
N ARG A 83 -6.39 1.82 4.66
CA ARG A 83 -6.16 0.98 3.49
C ARG A 83 -4.79 0.33 3.63
N VAL A 84 -4.74 -0.98 3.38
CA VAL A 84 -3.49 -1.76 3.44
C VAL A 84 -3.20 -2.46 2.12
N LEU A 85 -1.92 -2.59 1.78
CA LEU A 85 -1.44 -3.34 0.62
C LEU A 85 -0.69 -4.59 1.06
N PHE A 86 -0.96 -5.72 0.40
CA PHE A 86 -0.28 -6.98 0.73
C PHE A 86 1.20 -6.93 0.35
N THR A 87 2.07 -7.27 1.31
CA THR A 87 3.53 -7.26 1.09
C THR A 87 4.03 -8.58 0.49
N HIS A 88 3.28 -9.66 0.70
CA HIS A 88 3.58 -11.00 0.22
C HIS A 88 2.43 -11.57 -0.62
N PRO A 89 2.10 -10.96 -1.77
CA PRO A 89 0.97 -11.40 -2.60
C PRO A 89 1.22 -12.82 -3.12
N THR A 90 0.34 -13.75 -2.78
CA THR A 90 0.40 -15.16 -3.22
C THR A 90 -0.52 -15.43 -4.40
N HIS A 91 -1.49 -14.54 -4.65
CA HIS A 91 -2.45 -14.61 -5.73
C HIS A 91 -2.54 -13.27 -6.46
N GLN A 92 -2.99 -13.31 -7.71
CA GLN A 92 -3.07 -12.13 -8.57
C GLN A 92 -3.95 -11.02 -7.99
N GLU A 93 -5.06 -11.39 -7.32
CA GLU A 93 -5.97 -10.44 -6.64
C GLU A 93 -5.32 -9.67 -5.48
N MET A 94 -4.15 -10.11 -5.00
CA MET A 94 -3.40 -9.44 -3.93
C MET A 94 -2.29 -8.53 -4.48
N LEU A 95 -1.95 -8.65 -5.76
CA LEU A 95 -0.93 -7.79 -6.37
C LEU A 95 -1.44 -6.35 -6.41
N PRO A 96 -0.65 -5.35 -5.97
CA PRO A 96 -1.09 -3.97 -6.02
C PRO A 96 -1.26 -3.49 -7.48
N CYS A 97 -2.34 -2.76 -7.74
CA CYS A 97 -2.58 -2.16 -9.05
C CYS A 97 -1.63 -0.98 -9.28
N PRO A 98 -0.74 -1.02 -10.29
CA PRO A 98 0.22 0.06 -10.52
C PRO A 98 -0.48 1.39 -10.89
N PHE A 99 -1.58 1.34 -11.64
CA PHE A 99 -2.34 2.54 -11.98
C PHE A 99 -3.05 3.14 -10.76
N PHE A 100 -3.45 2.33 -9.78
CA PHE A 100 -4.07 2.84 -8.55
C PHE A 100 -3.03 3.58 -7.70
N LEU A 101 -1.83 3.00 -7.57
CA LEU A 101 -0.72 3.65 -6.87
C LEU A 101 -0.33 5.00 -7.47
N ASN A 102 -0.53 5.17 -8.78
CA ASN A 102 -0.28 6.43 -9.48
C ASN A 102 -1.51 7.36 -9.54
N GLY A 103 -2.67 6.96 -9.01
CA GLY A 103 -3.91 7.73 -9.08
C GLY A 103 -4.59 7.76 -10.46
N GLU A 104 -4.21 6.86 -11.37
CA GLU A 104 -4.69 6.82 -12.77
C GLU A 104 -5.67 5.66 -13.04
N CYS A 105 -5.93 4.80 -12.06
CA CYS A 105 -6.86 3.68 -12.24
C CYS A 105 -8.30 4.16 -12.38
N LYS A 106 -9.02 3.63 -13.38
CA LYS A 106 -10.42 3.99 -13.67
C LYS A 106 -11.43 2.91 -13.26
N PHE A 107 -10.95 1.78 -12.74
CA PHE A 107 -11.79 0.67 -12.31
C PHE A 107 -12.14 0.82 -10.82
N SER A 108 -13.27 0.27 -10.38
CA SER A 108 -13.57 0.15 -8.94
C SER A 108 -12.70 -0.94 -8.30
N ASP A 109 -12.69 -0.98 -6.96
CA ASP A 109 -11.94 -1.96 -6.18
C ASP A 109 -12.31 -3.42 -6.56
N GLU A 110 -13.58 -3.66 -6.94
CA GLU A 110 -14.08 -4.99 -7.33
C GLU A 110 -13.85 -5.32 -8.80
N GLN A 111 -13.76 -4.32 -9.67
CA GLN A 111 -13.61 -4.49 -11.11
C GLN A 111 -12.15 -4.53 -11.56
N CYS A 112 -11.24 -4.00 -10.74
CA CYS A 112 -9.83 -3.96 -11.08
C CYS A 112 -9.21 -5.37 -11.10
N ARG A 113 -8.34 -5.63 -12.08
CA ARG A 113 -7.61 -6.90 -12.20
C ARG A 113 -6.63 -7.14 -11.03
N TYR A 114 -6.17 -6.05 -10.42
CA TYR A 114 -5.17 -6.02 -9.36
C TYR A 114 -5.73 -5.27 -8.15
N SER A 115 -5.21 -5.57 -6.97
CA SER A 115 -5.67 -5.01 -5.70
C SER A 115 -5.49 -3.50 -5.62
N HIS A 116 -6.52 -2.79 -5.15
CA HIS A 116 -6.41 -1.44 -4.61
C HIS A 116 -6.07 -1.44 -3.12
N GLY A 117 -5.75 -2.60 -2.56
CA GLY A 117 -5.64 -2.82 -1.12
C GLY A 117 -6.96 -3.22 -0.49
N ALA A 118 -6.90 -3.49 0.81
CA ALA A 118 -8.06 -3.79 1.65
C ALA A 118 -8.29 -2.65 2.63
N VAL A 119 -9.54 -2.22 2.76
CA VAL A 119 -9.94 -1.28 3.82
C VAL A 119 -10.29 -2.08 5.07
N VAL A 120 -9.61 -1.75 6.17
CA VAL A 120 -9.78 -2.43 7.46
C VAL A 120 -9.78 -1.41 8.59
N GLN A 121 -10.46 -1.74 9.68
CA GLN A 121 -10.37 -0.97 10.93
C GLN A 121 -8.95 -1.08 11.50
N LEU A 122 -8.44 0.03 12.04
CA LEU A 122 -7.11 0.09 12.63
C LEU A 122 -6.98 -0.91 13.80
N SER A 123 -8.03 -1.07 14.61
CA SER A 123 -8.05 -2.05 15.71
C SER A 123 -8.00 -3.51 15.26
N ASN A 124 -8.34 -3.81 14.01
CA ASN A 124 -8.30 -5.16 13.44
C ASN A 124 -6.91 -5.56 12.92
N LEU A 125 -5.97 -4.61 12.81
CA LEU A 125 -4.60 -4.91 12.42
C LEU A 125 -3.95 -5.85 13.43
N LYS A 126 -3.19 -6.82 12.91
CA LYS A 126 -2.32 -7.70 13.70
C LYS A 126 -0.86 -7.29 13.49
N GLU A 127 -0.02 -7.70 14.43
CA GLU A 127 1.43 -7.55 14.29
C GLU A 127 1.93 -8.24 13.01
N ALA A 128 2.91 -7.63 12.35
CA ALA A 128 3.50 -8.21 11.15
C ALA A 128 4.13 -9.57 11.47
N ILE A 129 3.87 -10.57 10.62
CA ILE A 129 4.40 -11.91 10.80
C ILE A 129 5.86 -11.92 10.36
N GLU A 130 6.78 -12.07 11.32
CA GLU A 130 8.20 -12.20 11.03
C GLU A 130 8.56 -13.63 10.60
N PRO A 131 9.40 -13.78 9.56
CA PRO A 131 9.86 -15.09 9.12
C PRO A 131 10.84 -15.70 10.12
N ASN A 132 10.53 -16.91 10.59
CA ASN A 132 11.44 -17.68 11.44
C ASN A 132 12.42 -18.52 10.59
N TYR A 133 13.65 -18.02 10.45
CA TYR A 133 14.71 -18.71 9.70
C TYR A 133 15.43 -19.81 10.49
N ALA A 134 15.39 -19.78 11.82
CA ALA A 134 16.14 -20.70 12.67
C ALA A 134 15.65 -22.15 12.54
N ASN A 135 14.38 -22.34 12.21
CA ASN A 135 13.74 -23.65 12.11
C ASN A 135 13.69 -24.22 10.68
N ILE A 136 14.41 -23.60 9.73
CA ILE A 136 14.44 -24.07 8.34
C ILE A 136 15.25 -25.37 8.26
N LYS A 137 14.60 -26.43 7.78
CA LYS A 137 15.21 -27.75 7.55
C LYS A 137 14.68 -28.36 6.25
N ILE A 138 15.33 -29.42 5.79
CA ILE A 138 14.84 -30.19 4.65
C ILE A 138 13.40 -30.67 4.95
N GLY A 139 12.51 -30.46 3.98
CA GLY A 139 11.07 -30.73 4.12
C GLY A 139 10.24 -29.56 4.64
N SER A 140 10.85 -28.49 5.18
CA SER A 140 10.10 -27.29 5.57
C SER A 140 9.39 -26.65 4.38
N ARG A 141 8.15 -26.21 4.59
CA ARG A 141 7.39 -25.39 3.64
C ARG A 141 7.74 -23.92 3.84
N ILE A 142 8.05 -23.23 2.75
CA ILE A 142 8.45 -21.83 2.75
C ILE A 142 7.69 -21.04 1.68
N LEU A 143 7.63 -19.73 1.85
CA LEU A 143 7.29 -18.80 0.77
C LEU A 143 8.60 -18.27 0.17
N LEU A 144 8.66 -18.19 -1.16
CA LEU A 144 9.81 -17.68 -1.90
C LEU A 144 9.37 -16.77 -3.05
N LYS A 145 10.21 -15.80 -3.38
CA LYS A 145 10.02 -14.93 -4.54
C LYS A 145 10.95 -15.38 -5.66
N LEU A 146 10.44 -15.46 -6.88
CA LEU A 146 11.25 -15.84 -8.03
C LEU A 146 12.12 -14.67 -8.49
N LYS A 147 13.35 -14.98 -8.90
CA LYS A 147 14.20 -13.98 -9.56
C LYS A 147 13.67 -13.78 -11.00
N PRO A 148 13.37 -12.54 -11.41
CA PRO A 148 13.08 -12.21 -12.81
C PRO A 148 14.34 -12.39 -13.67
N PRO A 149 14.20 -12.59 -15.00
CA PRO A 149 15.28 -12.43 -15.97
C PRO A 149 15.89 -11.04 -15.88
N ASP A 150 17.19 -10.91 -16.18
CA ASP A 150 17.90 -9.63 -16.02
C ASP A 150 17.45 -8.55 -17.03
N ASP A 151 16.74 -8.94 -18.10
CA ASP A 151 16.22 -8.07 -19.16
C ASP A 151 14.76 -7.62 -18.96
N GLU A 152 14.07 -8.10 -17.92
CA GLU A 152 12.66 -7.76 -17.66
C GLU A 152 12.53 -6.56 -16.72
N ASP A 153 11.78 -5.55 -17.15
CA ASP A 153 11.39 -4.42 -16.30
C ASP A 153 10.32 -4.83 -15.30
N MET A 154 10.72 -4.85 -14.03
CA MET A 154 9.89 -5.27 -12.89
C MET A 154 9.31 -4.08 -12.11
N SER A 155 9.40 -2.87 -12.65
CA SER A 155 8.80 -1.67 -12.04
C SER A 155 7.27 -1.71 -12.04
N VAL A 156 6.67 -2.36 -13.04
CA VAL A 156 5.22 -2.42 -13.24
C VAL A 156 4.76 -3.86 -13.38
N VAL A 157 3.72 -4.22 -12.61
CA VAL A 157 3.06 -5.52 -12.74
C VAL A 157 2.39 -5.61 -14.11
N LYS A 158 2.83 -6.57 -14.93
CA LYS A 158 2.24 -6.90 -16.23
C LYS A 158 1.89 -8.38 -16.25
N LYS A 159 0.93 -8.76 -17.09
CA LYS A 159 0.49 -10.17 -17.21
C LYS A 159 1.63 -11.16 -17.51
N SER A 160 2.65 -10.75 -18.26
CA SER A 160 3.84 -11.57 -18.56
C SER A 160 4.77 -11.76 -17.35
N THR A 161 4.84 -10.75 -16.48
CA THR A 161 5.76 -10.70 -15.34
C THR A 161 5.09 -11.03 -14.00
N GLU A 162 3.76 -11.16 -13.93
CA GLU A 162 2.96 -11.47 -12.73
C GLU A 162 3.60 -12.56 -11.85
N LYS A 163 4.09 -13.64 -12.47
CA LYS A 163 4.74 -14.75 -11.76
C LYS A 163 5.96 -14.35 -10.93
N TYR A 164 6.66 -13.26 -11.28
CA TYR A 164 7.82 -12.75 -10.54
C TYR A 164 7.43 -11.76 -9.43
N HIS A 165 6.22 -11.19 -9.49
CA HIS A 165 5.68 -10.33 -8.43
C HIS A 165 5.02 -11.15 -7.32
N LEU A 166 4.63 -12.40 -7.60
CA LEU A 166 4.01 -13.30 -6.64
C LEU A 166 5.04 -14.03 -5.76
N TRP A 167 4.61 -14.32 -4.53
CA TRP A 167 5.25 -15.25 -3.63
C TRP A 167 4.72 -16.66 -3.85
N HIS A 168 5.63 -17.61 -3.98
CA HIS A 168 5.32 -18.99 -4.30
C HIS A 168 5.61 -19.89 -3.12
N ARG A 169 4.81 -20.94 -2.99
CA ARG A 169 5.05 -21.99 -2.00
C ARG A 169 6.10 -22.96 -2.52
N GLY A 170 7.07 -23.29 -1.66
CA GLY A 170 8.11 -24.25 -1.95
C GLY A 170 8.41 -25.16 -0.75
N VAL A 171 9.07 -26.27 -1.04
CA VAL A 171 9.57 -27.22 -0.05
C VAL A 171 11.09 -27.24 -0.11
N VAL A 172 11.73 -27.02 1.03
CA VAL A 172 13.19 -27.05 1.16
C VAL A 172 13.71 -28.46 0.88
N LYS A 173 14.72 -28.55 0.01
CA LYS A 173 15.41 -29.78 -0.42
C LYS A 173 16.85 -29.85 0.06
N GLY A 174 17.48 -28.70 0.27
CA GLY A 174 18.82 -28.61 0.86
C GLY A 174 18.95 -27.30 1.63
N VAL A 175 19.77 -27.31 2.67
CA VAL A 175 20.09 -26.13 3.49
C VAL A 175 21.60 -26.04 3.60
N ASP A 176 22.13 -24.85 3.30
CA ASP A 176 23.51 -24.49 3.52
C ASP A 176 23.53 -23.40 4.61
N VAL A 177 23.87 -23.83 5.83
CA VAL A 177 23.84 -22.99 7.03
C VAL A 177 24.95 -21.93 6.98
N GLU A 178 26.11 -22.26 6.44
CA GLU A 178 27.25 -21.35 6.33
C GLU A 178 26.93 -20.20 5.36
N LYS A 179 26.35 -20.53 4.20
CA LYS A 179 25.95 -19.53 3.20
C LYS A 179 24.58 -18.88 3.48
N LYS A 180 23.89 -19.29 4.56
CA LYS A 180 22.51 -18.90 4.87
C LYS A 180 21.58 -19.02 3.65
N SER A 181 21.70 -20.11 2.91
CA SER A 181 20.97 -20.35 1.68
C SER A 181 20.26 -21.70 1.71
N CYS A 182 19.19 -21.84 0.95
CA CYS A 182 18.50 -23.11 0.80
C CYS A 182 18.09 -23.35 -0.65
N VAL A 183 18.06 -24.62 -1.02
CA VAL A 183 17.50 -25.08 -2.29
C VAL A 183 16.08 -25.51 -2.03
N ALA A 184 15.12 -24.94 -2.75
CA ALA A 184 13.71 -25.27 -2.60
C ALA A 184 13.11 -25.74 -3.93
N LYS A 185 12.16 -26.68 -3.85
CA LYS A 185 11.33 -27.11 -4.97
C LYS A 185 9.96 -26.44 -4.85
N LEU A 186 9.51 -25.76 -5.90
CA LEU A 186 8.16 -25.19 -5.98
C LEU A 186 7.08 -26.28 -5.81
N GLU A 187 6.04 -26.00 -5.04
CA GLU A 187 4.91 -26.94 -4.85
C GLU A 187 3.98 -26.95 -6.07
N GLN A 188 3.81 -25.81 -6.74
CA GLN A 188 2.97 -25.69 -7.94
C GLN A 188 3.87 -25.59 -9.17
N ASN A 189 3.55 -26.37 -10.22
CA ASN A 189 4.13 -26.16 -11.53
C ASN A 189 3.60 -24.83 -12.07
N ILE A 190 4.34 -23.75 -11.87
CA ILE A 190 4.13 -22.52 -12.63
C ILE A 190 4.34 -22.94 -14.08
N LYS A 191 3.28 -22.94 -14.88
CA LYS A 191 3.38 -23.16 -16.31
C LYS A 191 4.17 -21.98 -16.88
N THR A 192 5.49 -22.05 -16.89
CA THR A 192 6.30 -21.28 -17.84
C THR A 192 5.74 -21.66 -19.20
N GLY A 193 5.18 -20.67 -19.89
CA GLY A 193 4.53 -20.89 -21.17
C GLY A 193 5.52 -21.44 -22.18
N ASP A 194 5.68 -22.76 -22.24
CA ASP A 194 6.21 -23.43 -23.40
C ASP A 194 5.24 -23.12 -24.52
N LYS A 195 5.72 -22.31 -25.48
CA LYS A 195 5.04 -22.09 -26.76
C LYS A 195 4.75 -23.48 -27.32
N ARG A 196 3.50 -23.91 -27.26
CA ARG A 196 3.03 -25.06 -28.03
C ARG A 196 3.36 -24.73 -29.49
N LYS A 197 4.39 -25.38 -30.03
CA LYS A 197 4.56 -25.48 -31.48
C LYS A 197 3.29 -26.19 -31.97
N SER A 198 2.40 -25.43 -32.59
CA SER A 198 1.37 -25.97 -33.45
C SER A 198 2.08 -26.73 -34.57
N ALA A 199 2.04 -28.05 -34.53
CA ALA A 199 2.35 -28.85 -35.71
C ALA A 199 1.19 -28.63 -36.69
N SER A 200 1.53 -28.15 -37.89
CA SER A 200 0.66 -28.07 -39.06
C SER A 200 0.26 -29.45 -39.56
#